data_AF-A0A9D2U8P2-F1
#
_entry.id   AF-A0A9D2U8P2-F1
#
_cell.length_a   1.000
_cell.length_b   1.000
_cell.length_c   1.000
_cell.angle_alpha   90.00
_cell.angle_beta   90.00
_cell.angle_gamma   90.00
#
_symmetry.space_group_name_H-M   'P 1'
#
loop_
_entity.id
_entity.type
_entity.pdbx_description
1 polymer ?
#
loop_
_entity_poly.entity_id
_entity_poly.type
_entity_poly.pdbx_seq_one_letter_code
_entity_poly.pdbx_strand_id
1 'polypeptide(L)'
;MKVHKLPSLVRTSLAIGVSAVLLSACGTGKWGFPYRADVQQGNWITEQQVAQLQVGMSREQVRYALGTPTLQDIFHADRWDYPYYNQPGYGKPEKRLFTVWFENDELVRWEGSEQPNHQPFQDPKQIEKAEREGITPYEAESRAIDSEPIAEPNPNVVNPHDAPTPF
;
A
#
# COMPACT_ATOMS: atom_id res chain seq x y z
N MET A 1 -40.60 9.46 -57.73
CA MET A 1 -39.50 8.90 -56.90
C MET A 1 -40.04 7.64 -56.21
N LYS A 2 -39.59 6.44 -56.60
CA LYS A 2 -40.04 5.16 -56.03
C LYS A 2 -39.14 4.78 -54.86
N VAL A 3 -39.65 4.96 -53.64
CA VAL A 3 -39.01 4.45 -52.42
C VAL A 3 -39.07 2.92 -52.45
N HIS A 4 -37.93 2.28 -52.68
CA HIS A 4 -37.80 0.84 -52.56
C HIS A 4 -37.92 0.47 -51.08
N LYS A 5 -39.06 -0.09 -50.67
CA LYS A 5 -39.24 -0.60 -49.32
C LYS A 5 -38.41 -1.88 -49.18
N LEU A 6 -37.44 -1.87 -48.26
CA LEU A 6 -36.68 -3.08 -47.92
C LEU A 6 -37.64 -4.21 -47.49
N PRO A 7 -37.42 -5.46 -47.94
CA PRO A 7 -38.25 -6.59 -47.55
C PRO A 7 -38.19 -6.77 -46.03
N SER A 8 -39.33 -7.11 -45.41
CA SER A 8 -39.46 -7.21 -43.93
C SER A 8 -38.43 -8.16 -43.31
N LEU A 9 -38.06 -9.21 -44.04
CA LEU A 9 -37.03 -10.20 -43.66
C LEU A 9 -35.63 -9.58 -43.49
N VAL A 10 -35.26 -8.59 -44.31
CA VAL A 10 -33.96 -7.90 -44.19
C VAL A 10 -33.95 -6.95 -43.00
N ARG A 11 -35.12 -6.39 -42.64
CA ARG A 11 -35.27 -5.51 -41.47
C ARG A 11 -35.22 -6.30 -40.17
N THR A 12 -35.83 -7.50 -40.12
CA THR A 12 -35.77 -8.37 -38.95
C THR A 12 -34.38 -8.97 -38.74
N SER A 13 -33.69 -9.39 -39.81
CA SER A 13 -32.32 -9.89 -39.70
C SER A 13 -31.34 -8.81 -39.24
N LEU A 14 -31.49 -7.58 -39.73
CA LEU A 14 -30.69 -6.44 -39.29
C LEU A 14 -30.95 -6.11 -37.82
N ALA A 15 -32.21 -6.12 -37.38
CA ALA A 15 -32.57 -5.89 -35.99
C ALA A 15 -31.96 -6.95 -35.04
N ILE A 16 -32.05 -8.23 -35.41
CA ILE A 16 -31.48 -9.34 -34.63
C ILE A 16 -29.94 -9.22 -34.55
N GLY A 17 -29.29 -8.91 -35.68
CA GLY A 17 -27.84 -8.70 -35.72
C GLY A 17 -27.37 -7.54 -34.83
N VAL A 18 -28.07 -6.41 -34.86
CA VAL A 18 -27.76 -5.25 -34.01
C VAL A 18 -27.97 -5.57 -32.52
N SER A 19 -29.04 -6.26 -32.17
CA SER A 19 -29.28 -6.69 -30.78
C SER A 19 -28.19 -7.64 -30.25
N ALA A 20 -27.70 -8.57 -31.07
CA ALA A 20 -26.63 -9.49 -30.68
C ALA A 20 -25.30 -8.76 -30.42
N VAL A 21 -24.97 -7.73 -31.21
CA VAL A 21 -23.76 -6.90 -31.00
C VAL A 21 -23.86 -6.07 -29.72
N LEU A 22 -25.04 -5.50 -29.42
CA LEU A 22 -25.26 -4.71 -28.20
C LEU A 22 -25.19 -5.56 -26.93
N LEU A 23 -25.66 -6.81 -26.96
CA LEU A 23 -25.58 -7.74 -25.82
C LEU A 23 -24.14 -8.19 -25.51
N SER A 24 -23.27 -8.25 -26.52
CA SER A 24 -21.86 -8.62 -26.33
C SER A 24 -20.99 -7.47 -25.76
N ALA A 25 -21.51 -6.25 -25.68
CA ALA A 25 -20.77 -5.08 -25.20
C ALA A 25 -20.63 -5.02 -23.66
N CYS A 26 -21.45 -5.74 -22.90
CA CYS A 26 -21.38 -5.79 -21.44
C CYS A 26 -20.38 -6.84 -20.90
N GLY A 27 -19.75 -7.64 -21.77
CA GLY A 27 -18.87 -8.75 -21.37
C GLY A 27 -17.38 -8.43 -21.37
N THR A 28 -16.94 -7.26 -21.86
CA THR A 28 -15.54 -6.87 -21.79
C THR A 28 -15.19 -6.61 -20.33
N GLY A 29 -14.31 -7.44 -19.75
CA GLY A 29 -13.93 -7.51 -18.32
C GLY A 29 -13.23 -6.29 -17.72
N LYS A 30 -13.67 -5.09 -18.09
CA LYS A 30 -13.30 -3.79 -17.51
C LYS A 30 -14.42 -3.19 -16.64
N TRP A 31 -15.54 -3.90 -16.46
CA TRP A 31 -16.67 -3.44 -15.63
C TRP A 31 -16.59 -4.08 -14.24
N GLY A 32 -16.16 -3.29 -13.25
CA GLY A 32 -16.39 -3.57 -11.83
C GLY A 32 -15.62 -4.74 -11.23
N PHE A 33 -14.29 -4.68 -11.22
CA PHE A 33 -13.57 -5.46 -10.20
C PHE A 33 -13.93 -4.89 -8.81
N PRO A 34 -14.29 -5.74 -7.83
CA PRO A 34 -14.55 -5.28 -6.47
C PRO A 34 -13.31 -4.56 -5.94
N TYR A 35 -13.52 -3.47 -5.19
CA TYR A 35 -12.41 -2.76 -4.56
C TYR A 35 -11.57 -3.72 -3.73
N ARG A 36 -10.26 -3.70 -3.98
CA ARG A 36 -9.27 -4.43 -3.21
C ARG A 36 -8.50 -3.40 -2.40
N ALA A 37 -8.54 -3.51 -1.08
CA ALA A 37 -7.71 -2.70 -0.22
C ALA A 37 -6.24 -3.11 -0.37
N ASP A 38 -5.35 -2.13 -0.19
CA ASP A 38 -3.92 -2.37 -0.11
C ASP A 38 -3.61 -3.11 1.20
N VAL A 39 -2.73 -4.12 1.12
CA VAL A 39 -2.33 -4.93 2.26
C VAL A 39 -0.84 -4.72 2.51
N GLN A 40 -0.52 -4.06 3.62
CA GLN A 40 0.84 -3.86 4.10
C GLN A 40 1.08 -4.74 5.33
N GLN A 41 2.22 -5.44 5.36
CA GLN A 41 2.57 -6.39 6.42
C GLN A 41 4.07 -6.33 6.75
N GLY A 42 4.38 -6.52 8.03
CA GLY A 42 5.75 -6.60 8.52
C GLY A 42 6.33 -5.26 8.96
N ASN A 43 7.65 -5.13 8.91
CA ASN A 43 8.37 -3.98 9.45
C ASN A 43 8.68 -2.95 8.36
N TRP A 44 8.08 -1.76 8.42
CA TRP A 44 8.50 -0.63 7.60
C TRP A 44 9.74 0.03 8.22
N ILE A 45 10.86 -0.03 7.51
CA ILE A 45 12.13 0.59 7.93
C ILE A 45 12.43 1.71 6.96
N THR A 46 12.76 2.89 7.48
CA THR A 46 13.17 4.03 6.65
C THR A 46 14.68 4.17 6.57
N GLU A 47 15.18 4.88 5.55
CA GLU A 47 16.60 5.22 5.44
C GLU A 47 17.12 5.95 6.69
N GLN A 48 16.29 6.81 7.27
CA GLN A 48 16.63 7.55 8.49
C GLN A 48 16.81 6.61 9.70
N GLN A 49 16.04 5.53 9.78
CA GLN A 49 16.20 4.52 10.83
C GLN A 49 17.46 3.69 10.60
N VAL A 50 17.75 3.31 9.36
CA VAL A 50 19.00 2.61 9.01
C VAL A 50 20.22 3.48 9.33
N ALA A 51 20.16 4.77 9.05
CA ALA A 51 21.24 5.71 9.34
C ALA A 51 21.53 5.88 10.84
N GLN A 52 20.60 5.50 11.72
CA GLN A 52 20.84 5.50 13.17
C GLN A 52 21.66 4.29 13.62
N LEU A 53 21.74 3.21 12.83
CA LEU A 53 22.46 2.00 13.21
C LEU A 53 23.97 2.24 13.27
N GLN A 54 24.58 1.70 14.32
CA GLN A 54 26.03 1.73 14.51
C GLN A 54 26.51 0.38 15.02
N VAL A 55 27.68 -0.03 14.55
CA VAL A 55 28.35 -1.23 15.06
C VAL A 55 28.61 -1.07 16.56
N GLY A 56 28.38 -2.13 17.34
CA GLY A 56 28.48 -2.12 18.80
C GLY A 56 27.18 -1.80 19.53
N MET A 57 26.09 -1.46 18.82
CA MET A 57 24.80 -1.23 19.45
C MET A 57 24.24 -2.49 20.11
N SER A 58 23.66 -2.37 21.30
CA SER A 58 22.96 -3.50 21.93
C SER A 58 21.67 -3.84 21.18
N ARG A 59 21.19 -5.07 21.37
CA ARG A 59 19.90 -5.53 20.83
C ARG A 59 18.74 -4.58 21.16
N GLU A 60 18.69 -4.03 22.35
CA GLU A 60 17.67 -3.08 22.79
C GLU A 60 17.77 -1.75 22.02
N GLN A 61 18.99 -1.26 21.79
CA GLN A 61 19.23 -0.04 21.02
C GLN A 61 18.80 -0.22 19.56
N VAL A 62 19.11 -1.37 18.96
CA VAL A 62 18.65 -1.71 17.60
C VAL A 62 17.13 -1.78 17.55
N ARG A 63 16.48 -2.37 18.56
CA ARG A 63 15.00 -2.38 18.66
C ARG A 63 14.40 -0.99 18.81
N TYR A 64 15.09 -0.08 19.49
CA TYR A 64 14.64 1.30 19.62
C TYR A 64 14.70 2.02 18.26
N ALA A 65 15.76 1.82 17.49
CA ALA A 65 15.93 2.45 16.18
C ALA A 65 14.99 1.88 15.10
N LEU A 66 14.94 0.55 14.96
CA LEU A 66 14.22 -0.13 13.87
C LEU A 66 12.82 -0.64 14.26
N GLY A 67 12.50 -0.64 15.56
CA GLY A 67 11.36 -1.34 16.11
C GLY A 67 11.65 -2.81 16.42
N THR A 68 10.64 -3.51 16.94
CA THR A 68 10.74 -4.94 17.24
C THR A 68 10.55 -5.75 15.96
N PRO A 69 11.45 -6.70 15.63
CA PRO A 69 11.29 -7.54 14.45
C PRO A 69 10.01 -8.37 14.57
N THR A 70 9.24 -8.45 13.48
CA THR A 70 7.96 -9.21 13.46
C THR A 70 8.19 -10.71 13.60
N LEU A 71 9.38 -11.18 13.21
CA LEU A 71 9.78 -12.58 13.24
C LEU A 71 11.17 -12.69 13.86
N GLN A 72 11.27 -13.45 14.96
CA GLN A 72 12.55 -13.85 15.55
C GLN A 72 12.74 -15.34 15.30
N ASP A 73 13.84 -15.70 14.64
CA ASP A 73 14.17 -17.10 14.37
C ASP A 73 14.70 -17.75 15.67
N ILE A 74 14.00 -18.77 16.16
CA ILE A 74 14.38 -19.51 17.37
C ILE A 74 15.69 -20.30 17.19
N PHE A 75 16.10 -20.58 15.95
CA PHE A 75 17.33 -21.31 15.65
C PHE A 75 18.54 -20.39 15.45
N HIS A 76 18.30 -19.09 15.21
CA HIS A 76 19.35 -18.11 14.95
C HIS A 76 19.13 -16.88 15.83
N ALA A 77 19.41 -17.01 17.13
CA ALA A 77 19.26 -15.91 18.08
C ALA A 77 20.10 -14.67 17.71
N ASP A 78 21.21 -14.87 16.99
CA ASP A 78 22.15 -13.83 16.56
C ASP A 78 21.78 -13.12 15.26
N ARG A 79 20.60 -13.41 14.70
CA ARG A 79 20.11 -12.76 13.48
C ARG A 79 18.67 -12.31 13.64
N TRP A 80 18.39 -11.06 13.33
CA TRP A 80 17.00 -10.59 13.21
C TRP A 80 16.68 -10.21 11.78
N ASP A 81 15.53 -10.69 11.32
CA ASP A 81 15.00 -10.44 10.00
C ASP A 81 13.77 -9.53 10.11
N TYR A 82 13.75 -8.47 9.31
CA TYR A 82 12.70 -7.48 9.20
C TYR A 82 12.08 -7.56 7.80
N PRO A 83 11.17 -8.53 7.56
CA PRO A 83 10.48 -8.63 6.28
C PRO A 83 9.40 -7.56 6.18
N TYR A 84 9.25 -7.00 4.99
CA TYR A 84 8.16 -6.11 4.63
C TYR A 84 7.49 -6.60 3.34
N TYR A 85 6.18 -6.57 3.33
CA TYR A 85 5.35 -6.94 2.20
C TYR A 85 4.27 -5.89 1.96
N ASN A 86 4.19 -5.37 0.75
CA ASN A 86 3.11 -4.52 0.30
C ASN A 86 2.46 -5.14 -0.93
N GLN A 87 1.17 -5.46 -0.83
CA GLN A 87 0.35 -5.83 -1.97
C GLN A 87 -0.67 -4.72 -2.19
N PRO A 88 -0.43 -3.83 -3.17
CA PRO A 88 -1.46 -2.92 -3.63
C PRO A 88 -2.66 -3.72 -4.13
N GLY A 89 -3.87 -3.22 -3.90
CA GLY A 89 -5.11 -3.84 -4.36
C GLY A 89 -5.12 -4.09 -5.87
N TYR A 90 -4.43 -3.20 -6.60
CA TYR A 90 -4.10 -3.36 -8.01
C TYR A 90 -2.63 -3.05 -8.24
N GLY A 91 -1.86 -4.02 -8.72
CA GLY A 91 -0.44 -3.83 -8.99
C GLY A 91 0.39 -5.05 -8.65
N LYS A 92 1.70 -4.88 -8.70
CA LYS A 92 2.65 -5.93 -8.32
C LYS A 92 2.93 -5.85 -6.82
N PRO A 93 3.08 -7.00 -6.14
CA PRO A 93 3.60 -7.00 -4.78
C PRO A 93 5.01 -6.45 -4.73
N GLU A 94 5.27 -5.73 -3.67
CA GLU A 94 6.59 -5.30 -3.24
C GLU A 94 7.01 -6.11 -2.01
N LYS A 95 8.25 -6.58 -2.04
CA LYS A 95 8.88 -7.33 -0.95
C LYS A 95 10.21 -6.68 -0.63
N ARG A 96 10.43 -6.37 0.64
CA ARG A 96 11.72 -5.92 1.14
C ARG A 96 12.13 -6.82 2.31
N LEU A 97 13.42 -7.07 2.42
CA LEU A 97 14.01 -7.78 3.54
C LEU A 97 15.18 -6.96 4.03
N PHE A 98 15.21 -6.72 5.34
CA PHE A 98 16.33 -6.12 6.03
C PHE A 98 16.76 -7.05 7.15
N THR A 99 18.04 -7.36 7.22
CA THR A 99 18.59 -8.32 8.18
C THR A 99 19.72 -7.67 8.96
N VAL A 100 19.72 -7.92 10.27
CA VAL A 100 20.79 -7.49 11.17
C VAL A 100 21.40 -8.70 11.86
N TRP A 101 22.70 -8.64 12.13
CA TRP A 101 23.46 -9.70 12.79
C TRP A 101 24.13 -9.17 14.05
N PHE A 102 24.15 -10.02 15.06
CA PHE A 102 24.72 -9.74 16.37
C PHE A 102 25.86 -10.73 16.66
N GLU A 103 26.86 -10.29 17.40
CA GLU A 103 27.85 -11.16 18.05
C GLU A 103 28.03 -10.65 19.48
N ASN A 104 28.02 -11.55 20.47
CA ASN A 104 28.10 -11.17 21.89
C ASN A 104 27.07 -10.09 22.31
N ASP A 105 25.86 -10.18 21.76
CA ASP A 105 24.76 -9.22 21.97
C ASP A 105 24.97 -7.80 21.43
N GLU A 106 25.99 -7.60 20.60
CA GLU A 106 26.28 -6.34 19.92
C GLU A 106 26.08 -6.43 18.40
N LEU A 107 25.54 -5.38 17.80
CA LEU A 107 25.33 -5.27 16.35
C LEU A 107 26.68 -5.27 15.63
N VAL A 108 26.89 -6.22 14.72
CA VAL A 108 28.13 -6.30 13.92
C VAL A 108 27.95 -5.91 12.46
N ARG A 109 26.78 -6.17 11.88
CA ARG A 109 26.46 -5.82 10.49
C ARG A 109 24.98 -5.83 10.21
N TRP A 110 24.59 -5.21 9.09
CA TRP A 110 23.25 -5.26 8.54
C TRP A 110 23.28 -5.24 7.02
N GLU A 111 22.21 -5.73 6.40
CA GLU A 111 22.06 -5.84 4.95
C GLU A 111 20.58 -5.71 4.60
N GLY A 112 20.26 -5.16 3.44
CA GLY A 112 18.89 -5.14 2.94
C GLY A 112 18.76 -4.43 1.61
N SER A 113 17.55 -4.47 1.06
CA SER A 113 17.20 -3.65 -0.10
C SER A 113 17.23 -2.16 0.23
N GLU A 114 17.19 -1.30 -0.79
CA GLU A 114 16.96 0.13 -0.61
C GLU A 114 15.69 0.38 0.20
N GLN A 115 15.80 1.22 1.23
CA GLN A 115 14.71 1.53 2.15
C GLN A 115 14.03 2.83 1.73
N PRO A 116 12.74 3.00 2.00
CA PRO A 116 12.03 4.24 1.74
C PRO A 116 12.55 5.41 2.61
N ASN A 117 12.54 6.61 2.06
CA ASN A 117 12.91 7.84 2.78
C ASN A 117 11.74 8.47 3.57
N HIS A 118 10.59 7.80 3.63
CA HIS A 118 9.34 8.32 4.19
C HIS A 118 8.62 7.27 5.04
N GLN A 119 7.69 7.74 5.87
CA GLN A 119 6.80 6.88 6.65
C GLN A 119 5.69 6.29 5.77
N PRO A 120 5.13 5.12 6.11
CA PRO A 120 4.23 4.38 5.22
C PRO A 120 2.87 5.08 5.01
N PHE A 121 2.52 6.02 5.88
CA PHE A 121 1.28 6.80 5.81
C PHE A 121 1.45 8.12 5.07
N GLN A 122 2.68 8.52 4.75
CA GLN A 122 2.94 9.77 4.04
C GLN A 122 2.75 9.56 2.53
N ASP A 123 1.93 10.39 1.90
CA ASP A 123 1.74 10.36 0.45
C ASP A 123 3.01 10.90 -0.25
N PRO A 124 3.70 10.10 -1.08
CA PRO A 124 4.92 10.52 -1.76
C PRO A 124 4.75 11.83 -2.56
N LYS A 125 3.55 12.09 -3.10
CA LYS A 125 3.27 13.32 -3.85
C LYS A 125 3.27 14.56 -2.96
N GLN A 126 2.80 14.43 -1.73
CA GLN A 126 2.82 15.51 -0.74
C GLN A 126 4.26 15.77 -0.28
N ILE A 127 5.07 14.72 -0.13
CA ILE A 127 6.48 14.83 0.21
C ILE A 127 7.26 15.54 -0.90
N GLU A 128 7.10 15.11 -2.15
CA GLU A 128 7.76 15.73 -3.30
C GLU A 128 7.36 17.22 -3.43
N LYS A 129 6.10 17.55 -3.15
CA LYS A 129 5.64 18.94 -3.11
C LYS A 129 6.30 19.72 -1.97
N ALA A 130 6.35 19.17 -0.77
CA ALA A 130 6.98 19.81 0.40
C ALA A 130 8.48 20.06 0.16
N GLU A 131 9.19 19.08 -0.42
CA GLU A 131 10.61 19.20 -0.79
C GLU A 131 10.82 20.31 -1.83
N ARG A 132 9.98 20.40 -2.86
CA ARG A 132 10.01 21.49 -3.86
C ARG A 132 9.76 22.86 -3.24
N GLU A 133 8.94 22.92 -2.20
CA GLU A 133 8.62 24.14 -1.47
C GLU A 133 9.64 24.46 -0.36
N GLY A 134 10.64 23.58 -0.13
CA GLY A 134 11.69 23.77 0.87
C GLY A 134 11.19 23.64 2.31
N ILE A 135 10.08 22.92 2.51
CA ILE A 135 9.39 22.80 3.79
C ILE A 135 9.54 21.36 4.29
N THR A 136 9.71 21.17 5.59
CA THR A 136 9.80 19.81 6.15
C THR A 136 8.46 19.06 5.97
N PRO A 137 8.46 17.72 5.78
CA PRO A 137 7.23 16.94 5.69
C PRO A 137 6.29 17.15 6.89
N TYR A 138 6.85 17.40 8.07
CA TYR A 138 6.09 17.71 9.29
C TYR A 138 5.36 19.06 9.21
N GLU A 139 6.01 20.10 8.69
CA GLU A 139 5.39 21.43 8.50
C GLU A 139 4.37 21.45 7.36
N ALA A 140 4.57 20.63 6.33
CA ALA A 140 3.57 20.43 5.28
C ALA A 140 2.33 19.70 5.84
N GLU A 141 2.54 18.67 6.65
CA GLU A 141 1.48 17.90 7.29
C GLU A 141 0.72 18.74 8.34
N SER A 142 1.40 19.53 9.17
CA SER A 142 0.72 20.41 10.14
C SER A 142 -0.14 21.48 9.47
N ARG A 143 0.35 22.10 8.39
CA ARG A 143 -0.45 23.04 7.60
C ARG A 143 -1.61 22.36 6.87
N ALA A 144 -1.45 21.12 6.43
CA ALA A 144 -2.53 20.35 5.81
C ALA A 144 -3.62 20.03 6.83
N ILE A 145 -3.25 19.52 8.02
CA ILE A 145 -4.16 19.22 9.13
C ILE A 145 -4.95 20.47 9.55
N ASP A 146 -4.29 21.63 9.65
CA ASP A 146 -4.95 22.89 10.02
C ASP A 146 -5.90 23.42 8.92
N SER A 147 -5.72 22.96 7.66
CA SER A 147 -6.49 23.40 6.50
C SER A 147 -7.62 22.46 6.10
N GLU A 148 -7.59 21.20 6.55
CA GLU A 148 -8.68 20.26 6.34
C GLU A 148 -9.80 20.53 7.35
N PRO A 149 -11.07 20.70 6.91
CA PRO A 149 -12.17 20.66 7.85
C PRO A 149 -12.14 19.29 8.53
N ILE A 150 -12.31 19.25 9.86
CA ILE A 150 -12.40 17.99 10.61
C ILE A 150 -13.45 17.12 9.90
N ALA A 151 -12.98 16.12 9.16
CA ALA A 151 -13.87 15.26 8.39
C ALA A 151 -14.86 14.63 9.37
N GLU A 152 -16.15 14.72 9.08
CA GLU A 152 -17.14 13.99 9.87
C GLU A 152 -16.70 12.53 9.96
N PRO A 153 -16.72 11.92 11.15
CA PRO A 153 -16.29 10.54 11.32
C PRO A 153 -17.04 9.68 10.32
N ASN A 154 -16.32 8.99 9.43
CA ASN A 154 -16.92 8.14 8.41
C ASN A 154 -17.81 7.10 9.12
N PRO A 155 -19.14 7.13 8.94
CA PRO A 155 -20.06 6.28 9.68
C PRO A 155 -19.90 4.79 9.33
N ASN A 156 -19.08 4.46 8.32
CA ASN A 156 -18.78 3.09 7.90
C ASN A 156 -17.42 2.57 8.41
N VAL A 157 -16.67 3.36 9.18
CA VAL A 157 -15.50 2.87 9.93
C VAL A 157 -16.01 2.34 11.26
N VAL A 158 -16.29 1.04 11.33
CA VAL A 158 -16.55 0.37 12.60
C VAL A 158 -15.25 0.39 13.40
N ASN A 159 -15.24 1.13 14.51
CA ASN A 159 -14.12 1.11 15.44
C ASN A 159 -13.93 -0.34 15.92
N PRO A 160 -12.72 -0.90 15.97
CA PRO A 160 -12.49 -2.26 16.49
C PRO A 160 -13.07 -2.50 17.89
N HIS A 161 -13.26 -1.45 18.69
CA HIS A 161 -13.93 -1.50 19.99
C HIS A 161 -15.46 -1.61 19.93
N ASP A 162 -16.08 -1.24 18.80
CA ASP A 162 -17.53 -1.28 18.54
C ASP A 162 -17.95 -2.58 17.84
N ALA A 163 -17.00 -3.47 17.52
CA ALA A 163 -17.31 -4.78 16.98
C ALA A 163 -18.04 -5.61 18.06
N PRO A 164 -19.20 -6.22 17.77
CA PRO A 164 -19.87 -7.09 18.72
C PRO A 164 -18.92 -8.22 19.08
N THR A 165 -18.65 -8.38 20.37
CA THR A 165 -17.85 -9.49 20.88
C THR A 165 -18.55 -10.80 20.51
N PRO A 166 -17.85 -11.79 19.93
CA PRO A 166 -18.46 -13.07 19.62
C PRO A 166 -18.74 -13.81 20.93
N PHE A 167 -20.02 -13.95 21.26
CA PHE A 167 -20.55 -14.99 22.15
C PHE A 167 -21.44 -15.92 21.33
#